data_AF-A0A940VAP4-F1
#
_entry.id   AF-A0A940VAP4-F1
#
_cell.length_a   1.000
_cell.length_b   1.000
_cell.length_c   1.000
_cell.angle_alpha   90.00
_cell.angle_beta   90.00
_cell.angle_gamma   90.00
#
_symmetry.space_group_name_H-M   'P 1'
#
loop_
_entity.id
_entity.type
_entity.pdbx_description
1 polymer ?
#
loop_
_entity_poly.entity_id
_entity_poly.type
_entity_poly.pdbx_seq_one_letter_code
_entity_poly.pdbx_strand_id
1 'polypeptide(L)' 'MTGWEVARAVKLVTSHPPVVLLTGWGEHPASHSEHAGLVDRILGKPVRLDELLATIRDLTRPTDEPGGELS' A
#
# COMPACT_ATOMS: atom_id res chain seq x y z
N MET A 1 11.13 2.71 -16.19
CA MET A 1 10.05 2.95 -15.22
C MET A 1 9.66 1.64 -14.56
N THR A 2 10.07 1.44 -13.32
CA THR A 2 9.75 0.29 -12.46
C THR A 2 8.52 0.59 -11.60
N GLY A 3 7.94 -0.44 -10.96
CA GLY A 3 6.85 -0.24 -10.00
C GLY A 3 7.22 0.69 -8.84
N TRP A 4 8.50 0.68 -8.42
CA TRP A 4 9.03 1.55 -7.37
C TRP A 4 9.13 3.02 -7.79
N GLU A 5 9.55 3.28 -9.04
CA GLU A 5 9.57 4.64 -9.59
C GLU A 5 8.17 5.25 -9.66
N VAL A 6 7.17 4.43 -10.02
CA VAL A 6 5.75 4.83 -10.01
C VAL A 6 5.27 5.10 -8.57
N ALA A 7 5.55 4.19 -7.62
CA ALA A 7 5.16 4.39 -6.22
C ALA A 7 5.74 5.69 -5.64
N ARG A 8 7.00 5.99 -5.95
CA ARG A 8 7.64 7.26 -5.57
C ARG A 8 6.92 8.47 -6.17
N ALA A 9 6.61 8.42 -7.47
CA ALA A 9 5.89 9.51 -8.12
C ALA A 9 4.47 9.71 -7.55
N VAL A 10 3.78 8.63 -7.20
CA VAL A 10 2.45 8.69 -6.57
C VAL A 10 2.51 9.36 -5.19
N LYS A 11 3.53 9.10 -4.37
CA LYS A 11 3.67 9.76 -3.07
C LYS A 11 3.97 11.27 -3.15
N LEU A 12 4.25 11.82 -4.34
CA LEU A 12 4.42 13.26 -4.55
C LEU A 12 3.08 14.00 -4.81
N VAL A 13 1.96 13.28 -4.91
CA VAL A 13 0.63 13.90 -5.13
C VAL A 13 -0.03 14.26 -3.81
N THR A 14 -0.72 15.41 -3.76
CA THR A 14 -1.30 16.00 -2.54
C THR A 14 -2.24 15.05 -1.78
N SER A 15 -2.95 14.17 -2.48
CA SER A 15 -3.92 13.24 -1.87
C SER A 15 -3.29 12.01 -1.22
N HIS A 16 -1.97 11.80 -1.36
CA HIS A 16 -1.21 10.68 -0.79
C HIS A 16 -1.96 9.34 -0.80
N PRO A 17 -2.46 8.87 -1.96
CA PRO A 17 -3.31 7.69 -2.01
C PRO A 17 -2.55 6.44 -1.49
N PRO A 18 -3.28 5.45 -0.93
CA PRO A 18 -2.68 4.16 -0.61
C PRO A 18 -2.11 3.50 -1.86
N VAL A 19 -0.90 2.95 -1.75
CA VAL A 19 -0.15 2.30 -2.84
C VAL A 19 0.09 0.84 -2.48
N VAL A 20 -0.34 -0.08 -3.35
CA VAL A 20 -0.11 -1.51 -3.21
C VAL A 20 0.78 -1.99 -4.36
N LEU A 21 1.87 -2.69 -4.07
CA LEU A 21 2.76 -3.25 -5.07
C LEU A 21 2.48 -4.75 -5.27
N LEU A 22 2.27 -5.17 -6.52
CA LEU A 22 2.12 -6.59 -6.87
C LEU A 22 3.44 -7.11 -7.45
N THR A 23 4.09 -8.05 -6.76
CA THR A 23 5.41 -8.57 -7.14
C THR A 23 5.37 -10.08 -7.47
N GLY A 24 6.33 -10.57 -8.26
CA GLY A 24 6.44 -11.97 -8.68
C GLY A 24 7.22 -12.86 -7.70
N TRP A 25 7.27 -14.16 -7.98
CA TRP A 25 8.07 -15.13 -7.22
C TRP A 25 9.55 -14.74 -7.23
N GLY A 26 10.13 -14.48 -6.05
CA GLY A 26 11.57 -14.27 -5.87
C GLY A 26 11.99 -12.86 -5.48
N GLU A 27 11.12 -11.86 -5.54
CA GLU A 27 11.42 -10.55 -4.95
C GLU A 27 11.00 -10.53 -3.48
N HIS A 28 11.95 -10.80 -2.59
CA HIS A 28 11.70 -10.70 -1.16
C HIS A 28 11.54 -9.22 -0.76
N PRO A 29 10.47 -8.84 -0.03
CA PRO A 29 10.29 -7.48 0.48
C PRO A 29 11.37 -7.06 1.48
N ALA A 30 12.12 -8.01 2.04
CA ALA A 30 13.17 -7.79 3.03
C ALA A 30 14.41 -7.05 2.48
N SER A 31 14.61 -6.98 1.16
CA SER A 31 15.78 -6.30 0.56
C SER A 31 15.58 -4.82 0.29
N HIS A 32 14.42 -4.25 0.62
CA HIS A 32 14.02 -2.92 0.14
C HIS A 32 13.79 -1.91 1.27
N SER A 33 14.71 -1.85 2.23
CA SER A 33 14.73 -0.79 3.25
C SER A 33 14.73 0.62 2.66
N GLU A 34 15.28 0.79 1.45
CA GLU A 34 15.26 2.03 0.67
C GLU A 34 13.86 2.46 0.18
N HIS A 35 12.89 1.55 0.19
CA HIS A 35 11.52 1.80 -0.27
C HIS A 35 10.50 1.88 0.88
N ALA A 36 10.98 1.92 2.12
CA ALA A 36 10.13 2.10 3.29
C ALA A 36 9.26 3.36 3.13
N GLY A 37 7.94 3.22 3.28
CA GLY A 37 6.98 4.32 3.16
C GLY A 37 6.51 4.66 1.75
N LEU A 38 7.08 4.04 0.69
CA LEU A 38 6.59 4.25 -0.68
C LEU A 38 5.33 3.44 -1.00
N VAL A 39 5.17 2.29 -0.34
CA VAL A 39 4.06 1.37 -0.53
C VAL A 39 3.48 0.99 0.82
N ASP A 40 2.15 0.88 0.87
CA ASP A 40 1.39 0.55 2.08
C ASP A 40 1.26 -0.96 2.25
N ARG A 41 1.23 -1.70 1.14
CA ARG A 41 1.24 -3.18 1.09
C ARG A 41 2.00 -3.71 -0.13
N ILE A 42 2.52 -4.92 0.01
CA ILE A 42 3.12 -5.70 -1.09
C ILE A 42 2.39 -7.04 -1.13
N LEU A 43 1.87 -7.42 -2.30
CA LEU A 43 1.22 -8.72 -2.50
C LEU A 43 2.01 -9.55 -3.53
N GLY A 44 2.18 -10.83 -3.27
CA GLY A 44 2.84 -11.77 -4.17
C GLY A 44 1.90 -12.27 -5.26
N LYS A 45 2.42 -12.45 -6.47
CA LYS A 45 1.70 -13.12 -7.57
C LYS A 45 1.89 -14.64 -7.45
N PRO A 46 0.85 -15.45 -7.75
CA PRO A 46 -0.50 -15.03 -8.13
C PRO A 46 -1.26 -14.48 -6.92
N VAL A 47 -1.83 -13.27 -7.08
CA VAL A 47 -2.64 -12.66 -6.03
C VAL A 47 -4.04 -13.24 -6.08
N ARG A 48 -4.59 -13.60 -4.92
CA ARG A 48 -5.98 -14.06 -4.85
C ARG A 48 -6.93 -12.86 -4.81
N LEU A 49 -8.10 -12.98 -5.42
CA LEU A 49 -9.05 -11.87 -5.51
C LEU A 49 -9.54 -11.43 -4.12
N ASP A 50 -9.79 -12.38 -3.22
CA ASP A 50 -10.18 -12.13 -1.84
C ASP A 50 -9.13 -11.35 -1.04
N GLU A 51 -7.85 -11.69 -1.21
CA GLU A 51 -6.72 -10.99 -0.60
C GLU A 51 -6.59 -9.54 -1.11
N LEU A 52 -6.73 -9.35 -2.43
CA LEU A 52 -6.70 -8.02 -3.04
C LEU A 52 -7.85 -7.15 -2.53
N LEU A 53 -9.07 -7.70 -2.48
CA LEU A 53 -10.25 -6.97 -2.01
C LEU A 53 -10.16 -6.64 -0.52
N ALA A 54 -9.64 -7.54 0.31
CA ALA A 54 -9.39 -7.28 1.72
C ALA A 54 -8.37 -6.14 1.89
N THR A 55 -7.27 -6.19 1.14
CA THR A 55 -6.24 -5.14 1.15
C THR A 55 -6.80 -3.77 0.79
N ILE A 56 -7.61 -3.69 -0.27
CA ILE A 56 -8.25 -2.43 -0.67
C ILE A 56 -9.14 -1.92 0.46
N ARG A 57 -10.00 -2.78 1.02
CA ARG A 57 -10.92 -2.42 2.10
C ARG A 57 -10.19 -1.86 3.31
N ASP A 58 -9.09 -2.49 3.72
CA ASP A 58 -8.30 -2.07 4.87
C ASP A 58 -7.65 -0.71 4.65
N LEU A 59 -7.18 -0.44 3.43
CA LEU A 59 -6.48 0.81 3.08
C LEU A 59 -7.40 1.98 2.78
N THR A 60 -8.64 1.73 2.37
CA THR A 60 -9.63 2.77 2.07
C THR A 60 -10.64 2.97 3.17
N ARG A 61 -10.53 2.25 4.28
CA ARG A 61 -11.39 2.47 5.43
C ARG A 61 -11.13 3.90 5.93
N PRO A 62 -12.17 4.74 6.08
CA PRO A 62 -11.97 6.04 6.71
C PRO A 62 -11.34 5.79 8.08
N THR A 63 -10.27 6.50 8.39
CA THR A 63 -9.75 6.54 9.76
C THR A 63 -10.92 6.96 10.63
N ASP A 64 -11.45 6.03 11.43
CA ASP A 64 -12.35 6.36 12.52
C ASP A 64 -11.53 7.32 13.40
N GLU A 65 -11.83 8.61 13.30
CA GLU A 65 -11.25 9.61 14.19
C GLU A 65 -11.59 9.17 15.63
N PRO A 66 -10.59 8.84 16.47
CA PRO A 66 -10.87 8.42 17.83
C PRO A 66 -11.43 9.61 18.61
N GLY A 67 -12.66 9.46 19.13
CA GLY A 67 -13.12 10.16 20.32
C GLY A 67 -13.50 11.63 20.13
N GLY A 68 -14.63 11.89 19.47
CA GLY A 68 -15.49 13.02 19.83
C GLY A 68 -16.20 12.76 21.16
N GLU A 69 -15.45 12.53 22.25
CA GLU A 69 -15.99 12.51 23.61
C GLU A 69 -16.08 13.95 24.12
N LEU A 70 -17.18 14.62 23.81
CA LEU A 70 -17.64 15.81 24.53
C LEU A 70 -19.16 15.69 24.73
N SER A 71 -19.56 15.11 25.84
CA SER A 71 -20.66 15.57 26.73
C SER A 71 -20.81 14.63 27.93
#